data_AF-A0ABD2W5D9-F1
#
_entry.id   AF-A0ABD2W5D9-F1
#
_cell.length_a   1.000
_cell.length_b   1.000
_cell.length_c   1.000
_cell.angle_alpha   90.00
_cell.angle_beta   90.00
_cell.angle_gamma   90.00
#
_symmetry.space_group_name_H-M   'P 1'
#
loop_
_entity.id
_entity.type
_entity.pdbx_description
1 polymer ?
#
loop_
_entity_poly.entity_id
_entity_poly.type
_entity_poly.pdbx_seq_one_letter_code
_entity_poly.pdbx_strand_id
1 'polypeptide(L)'
;MAKREAELIFEAQSSNTRVCNINQQLLADNPKRTIEAIKGQRKNNADYQTLVADYLASLAESANELEQTIDSTPSAEQDLSKPLTVTGRGLGLLEYFSNLQPVGSASPSVARLNTLCARIVASNGDIATPDLHLDLTLLRREMLPKKPMRQKQKPNEPRQYLSNKQRRRAEYLKVENLWRKSPSQCLDRIFADQLDQDEPVPMTTMEPYWCRIMNETPGSDLAVRLSATKQCKIWHPITPKEILSALPPNNSAPDPDGLSVATLRSISPEIPSRIMNLFMIAEDVPAYLKES
;
A
#
# COMPACT_ATOMS: atom_id res chain seq x y z
N MET A 1 -7.38 -28.78 -17.52
CA MET A 1 -7.71 -27.60 -16.68
C MET A 1 -6.78 -27.52 -15.46
N ALA A 2 -6.71 -28.54 -14.60
CA ALA A 2 -5.85 -28.53 -13.40
C ALA A 2 -4.36 -28.26 -13.69
N LYS A 3 -3.75 -29.00 -14.63
CA LYS A 3 -2.36 -28.78 -15.06
C LYS A 3 -2.08 -27.34 -15.51
N ARG A 4 -2.98 -26.78 -16.33
CA ARG A 4 -2.87 -25.42 -16.86
C ARG A 4 -3.02 -24.36 -15.76
N GLU A 5 -3.89 -24.60 -14.78
CA GLU A 5 -4.00 -23.75 -13.60
C GLU A 5 -2.71 -23.76 -12.76
N ALA A 6 -2.11 -24.93 -12.56
CA ALA A 6 -0.82 -25.06 -11.87
C ALA A 6 0.29 -24.29 -12.59
N GLU A 7 0.39 -24.40 -13.93
CA GLU A 7 1.35 -23.64 -14.74
C GLU A 7 1.17 -22.12 -14.56
N LEU A 8 -0.07 -21.60 -14.63
CA LEU A 8 -0.35 -20.17 -14.47
C LEU A 8 -0.03 -19.66 -13.05
N ILE A 9 -0.24 -20.49 -12.03
CA ILE A 9 0.11 -20.17 -10.65
C ILE A 9 1.64 -20.17 -10.50
N PHE A 10 2.34 -21.16 -11.07
CA PHE A 10 3.79 -21.26 -11.02
C PHE A 10 4.47 -20.12 -11.78
N GLU A 11 4.02 -19.76 -12.98
CA GLU A 11 4.53 -18.62 -13.75
C GLU A 11 4.36 -17.29 -13.00
N ALA A 12 3.23 -17.09 -12.32
CA ALA A 12 2.99 -15.90 -11.51
C ALA A 12 3.87 -15.86 -10.26
N GLN A 13 4.11 -17.02 -9.64
CA GLN A 13 5.05 -17.16 -8.51
C GLN A 13 6.48 -16.84 -8.95
N SER A 14 6.94 -17.40 -10.07
CA SER A 14 8.29 -17.18 -10.63
C SER A 14 8.51 -15.75 -11.12
N SER A 15 7.49 -15.12 -11.71
CA SER A 15 7.55 -13.72 -12.16
C SER A 15 7.26 -12.69 -11.07
N ASN A 16 6.92 -13.13 -9.85
CA ASN A 16 6.48 -12.28 -8.73
C ASN A 16 5.37 -11.30 -9.14
N THR A 17 4.48 -11.75 -10.04
CA THR A 17 3.30 -11.00 -10.48
C THR A 17 2.04 -11.59 -9.88
N ARG A 18 1.03 -10.74 -9.65
CA ARG A 18 -0.26 -11.22 -9.15
C ARG A 18 -1.00 -11.92 -10.28
N VAL A 19 -1.50 -13.14 -10.05
CA VAL A 19 -2.32 -13.85 -11.04
C VAL A 19 -3.67 -13.14 -11.18
N CYS A 20 -3.77 -12.24 -12.13
CA CYS A 20 -5.05 -11.62 -12.49
C CYS A 20 -5.74 -12.51 -13.52
N ASN A 21 -7.06 -12.72 -13.36
CA ASN A 21 -7.91 -13.33 -14.38
C ASN A 21 -7.67 -14.82 -14.71
N ILE A 22 -7.24 -15.66 -13.75
CA ILE A 22 -7.11 -17.12 -13.92
C ILE A 22 -8.36 -17.73 -14.58
N ASN A 23 -9.56 -17.34 -14.11
CA ASN A 23 -10.80 -17.91 -14.62
C ASN A 23 -11.07 -17.55 -16.10
N GLN A 24 -10.59 -16.40 -16.57
CA GLN A 24 -10.73 -15.99 -17.97
C GLN A 24 -9.72 -16.71 -18.85
N GLN A 25 -8.50 -16.94 -18.36
CA GLN A 25 -7.49 -17.72 -19.07
C GLN A 25 -7.89 -19.19 -19.19
N LEU A 26 -8.38 -19.80 -18.10
CA LEU A 26 -8.90 -21.17 -18.12
C LEU A 26 -10.15 -21.34 -19.01
N LEU A 27 -10.92 -20.26 -19.20
CA LEU A 27 -12.06 -20.23 -20.13
C LEU A 27 -11.60 -20.21 -21.59
N ALA A 28 -10.56 -19.43 -21.92
CA ALA A 28 -9.99 -19.39 -23.26
C ALA A 28 -9.52 -20.79 -23.70
N ASP A 29 -8.95 -21.55 -22.76
CA ASP A 29 -8.50 -22.92 -23.00
C ASP A 29 -9.64 -23.96 -22.97
N ASN A 30 -10.83 -23.61 -22.46
CA ASN A 30 -11.99 -24.49 -22.34
C ASN A 30 -13.30 -23.80 -22.75
N PRO A 31 -13.48 -23.46 -24.05
CA PRO A 31 -14.61 -22.65 -24.51
C PRO A 31 -15.99 -23.32 -24.35
N LYS A 32 -16.02 -24.64 -24.11
CA LYS A 32 -17.25 -25.41 -23.89
C LYS A 32 -17.83 -25.26 -22.46
N ARG A 33 -17.08 -24.66 -21.53
CA ARG A 33 -17.50 -24.46 -20.13
C ARG A 33 -17.83 -23.00 -19.87
N THR A 34 -18.76 -22.75 -18.97
CA THR A 34 -19.07 -21.38 -18.51
C THR A 34 -18.12 -20.94 -17.39
N ILE A 35 -17.95 -19.63 -17.22
CA ILE A 35 -17.11 -19.06 -16.14
C ILE A 35 -17.58 -19.54 -14.76
N GLU A 36 -18.89 -19.63 -14.53
CA GLU A 36 -19.44 -20.10 -13.26
C GLU A 36 -19.18 -21.59 -13.02
N ALA A 37 -19.22 -22.42 -14.06
CA ALA A 37 -18.83 -23.83 -13.95
C ALA A 37 -17.34 -23.98 -13.61
N ILE A 38 -16.47 -23.14 -14.18
CA ILE A 38 -15.03 -23.12 -13.86
C ILE A 38 -14.81 -22.68 -12.41
N LYS A 39 -15.46 -21.60 -11.96
CA LYS A 39 -15.39 -21.16 -10.55
C LYS A 39 -15.88 -22.24 -9.59
N GLY A 40 -16.99 -22.90 -9.91
CA GLY A 40 -17.55 -23.99 -9.13
C GLY A 40 -16.58 -25.17 -9.02
N GLN A 41 -15.98 -25.57 -10.14
CA GLN A 41 -14.98 -26.64 -10.16
C GLN A 41 -13.76 -26.31 -9.30
N ARG A 42 -13.25 -25.08 -9.36
CA ARG A 42 -12.07 -24.65 -8.58
C ARG A 42 -12.35 -24.57 -7.08
N LYS A 43 -13.55 -24.12 -6.69
CA LYS A 43 -13.91 -23.89 -5.28
C LYS A 43 -14.46 -25.12 -4.57
N ASN A 44 -15.27 -25.92 -5.28
CA ASN A 44 -16.13 -26.92 -4.64
C ASN A 44 -15.69 -28.37 -4.92
N ASN A 45 -14.71 -28.61 -5.80
CA ASN A 45 -14.25 -29.95 -6.12
C ASN A 45 -12.88 -30.20 -5.47
N ALA A 46 -12.85 -31.04 -4.43
CA ALA A 46 -11.63 -31.37 -3.68
C ALA A 46 -10.62 -32.15 -4.54
N ASP A 47 -11.08 -33.12 -5.33
CA ASP A 47 -10.23 -33.92 -6.23
C ASP A 47 -9.54 -33.05 -7.29
N TYR A 48 -10.18 -31.95 -7.69
CA TYR A 48 -9.58 -31.00 -8.60
C TYR A 48 -8.46 -30.19 -7.92
N GLN A 49 -8.65 -29.80 -6.65
CA GLN A 49 -7.66 -29.04 -5.90
C GLN A 49 -6.42 -29.87 -5.58
N THR A 50 -6.59 -31.16 -5.25
CA THR A 50 -5.47 -32.09 -5.04
C THR A 50 -4.66 -32.26 -6.32
N LEU A 51 -5.31 -32.48 -7.46
CA LEU A 51 -4.63 -32.57 -8.75
C LEU A 51 -3.83 -31.29 -9.08
N VAL A 52 -4.37 -30.09 -8.80
CA VAL A 52 -3.62 -28.84 -9.01
C VAL A 52 -2.40 -28.76 -8.10
N ALA A 53 -2.51 -29.19 -6.84
CA ALA A 53 -1.39 -29.22 -5.90
C ALA A 53 -0.30 -30.20 -6.33
N ASP A 54 -0.66 -31.39 -6.80
CA ASP A 54 0.28 -32.40 -7.30
C ASP A 54 1.05 -31.88 -8.53
N TYR A 55 0.37 -31.21 -9.45
CA TYR A 55 1.04 -30.59 -10.60
C TYR A 55 1.97 -29.45 -10.18
N LEU A 56 1.61 -28.64 -9.19
CA LEU A 56 2.49 -27.60 -8.65
C LEU A 56 3.75 -28.19 -8.01
N ALA A 57 3.62 -29.29 -7.26
CA ALA A 57 4.76 -30.00 -6.68
C ALA A 57 5.70 -30.54 -7.77
N SER A 58 5.15 -31.17 -8.82
CA SER A 58 5.95 -31.69 -9.94
C SER A 58 6.69 -30.59 -10.72
N LEU A 59 6.08 -29.41 -10.86
CA LEU A 59 6.71 -28.26 -11.52
C LEU A 59 7.86 -27.71 -10.68
N ALA A 60 7.69 -27.64 -9.36
CA ALA A 60 8.74 -27.21 -8.45
C ALA A 60 9.93 -28.19 -8.43
N GLU A 61 9.68 -29.50 -8.45
CA GLU A 61 10.72 -30.53 -8.53
C GLU A 61 11.52 -30.42 -9.84
N SER A 62 10.83 -30.26 -10.98
CA SER A 62 11.50 -30.10 -12.28
C SER A 62 12.36 -28.83 -12.40
N ALA A 63 11.99 -27.76 -11.69
CA ALA A 63 12.77 -26.52 -11.65
C ALA A 63 14.05 -26.69 -10.81
N ASN A 64 13.98 -27.47 -9.74
CA ASN A 64 15.10 -27.72 -8.84
C ASN A 64 16.15 -28.67 -9.47
N GLU A 65 15.73 -29.62 -10.30
CA GLU A 65 16.64 -30.48 -11.08
C GLU A 65 17.46 -29.70 -12.13
N LEU A 66 16.89 -28.63 -12.71
CA LEU A 66 17.60 -27.78 -13.67
C LEU A 66 18.71 -26.94 -13.01
N GLU A 67 18.52 -26.49 -11.77
CA GLU A 67 19.53 -25.71 -11.03
C GLU A 67 20.73 -26.56 -10.60
N GLN A 68 20.55 -27.87 -10.36
CA GLN A 68 21.64 -28.77 -9.97
C GLN A 68 22.59 -29.16 -11.11
N THR A 69 22.22 -28.91 -12.38
CA THR A 69 23.07 -29.24 -13.54
C THR A 69 24.05 -28.14 -13.94
N ILE A 70 23.95 -26.94 -13.33
CA ILE A 70 24.78 -25.77 -13.68
C ILE A 70 26.02 -25.66 -12.77
N ASP A 71 26.10 -26.44 -11.68
CA ASP A 71 27.13 -26.30 -10.63
C ASP A 71 28.41 -27.14 -10.88
N SER A 72 28.77 -27.35 -12.15
CA SER A 72 30.05 -27.98 -12.53
C SER A 72 30.85 -27.05 -13.42
N THR A 73 31.27 -25.89 -12.89
CA THR A 73 32.33 -25.07 -13.49
C THR A 73 33.09 -24.35 -12.37
N PRO A 74 34.41 -24.57 -12.19
CA PRO A 74 35.14 -23.94 -11.09
C PRO A 74 35.58 -22.53 -11.51
N SER A 75 35.20 -21.50 -10.76
CA SER A 75 35.90 -20.22 -10.81
C SER A 75 35.75 -19.40 -9.52
N ALA A 76 36.87 -19.36 -8.81
CA ALA A 76 37.39 -18.26 -8.00
C ALA A 76 36.54 -17.80 -6.81
N GLU A 77 36.85 -18.40 -5.66
CA GLU A 77 36.72 -17.78 -4.35
C GLU A 77 37.38 -16.39 -4.35
N GLN A 78 36.62 -15.35 -4.01
CA GLN A 78 37.18 -14.09 -3.53
C GLN A 78 36.80 -13.87 -2.07
N ASP A 79 37.85 -13.94 -1.26
CA ASP A 79 38.01 -13.58 0.13
C ASP A 79 37.00 -12.58 0.72
N LEU A 80 36.19 -13.09 1.65
CA LEU A 80 35.48 -12.33 2.68
C LEU A 80 36.44 -11.98 3.83
N SER A 81 37.27 -10.94 3.68
CA SER A 81 38.01 -10.37 4.82
C SER A 81 38.54 -8.96 4.56
N LYS A 82 37.66 -7.98 4.39
CA LYS A 82 38.02 -6.56 4.63
C LYS A 82 36.93 -5.85 5.44
N PRO A 83 37.30 -5.10 6.50
CA PRO A 83 36.35 -4.35 7.28
C PRO A 83 35.72 -3.24 6.43
N LEU A 84 34.39 -3.11 6.51
CA LEU A 84 33.62 -2.06 5.84
C LEU A 84 34.17 -0.68 6.21
N THR A 85 34.97 -0.11 5.32
CA THR A 85 35.26 1.33 5.30
C THR A 85 33.98 2.09 4.99
N VAL A 86 33.79 3.21 5.67
CA VAL A 86 32.62 4.09 5.75
C VAL A 86 32.18 4.70 4.39
N THR A 87 32.75 4.30 3.27
CA THR A 87 32.55 4.85 1.91
C THR A 87 31.55 4.09 1.03
N GLY A 88 30.81 3.11 1.57
CA GLY A 88 29.86 2.28 0.80
C GLY A 88 28.40 2.73 0.79
N ARG A 89 28.03 3.80 1.51
CA ARG A 89 26.62 4.16 1.76
C ARG A 89 25.94 4.95 0.62
N GLY A 90 26.71 5.68 -0.18
CA GLY A 90 26.18 6.56 -1.24
C GLY A 90 26.39 6.08 -2.67
N LEU A 91 27.25 5.09 -2.91
CA LEU A 91 27.63 4.67 -4.28
C LEU A 91 26.44 4.15 -5.08
N GLY A 92 25.59 3.30 -4.47
CA GLY A 92 24.39 2.78 -5.14
C GLY A 92 23.35 3.87 -5.43
N LEU A 93 23.26 4.90 -4.59
CA LEU A 93 22.35 6.03 -4.79
C LEU A 93 22.85 6.95 -5.91
N LEU A 94 24.15 7.26 -5.95
CA LEU A 94 24.75 8.06 -7.02
C LEU A 94 24.67 7.33 -8.36
N GLU A 95 24.94 6.03 -8.40
CA GLU A 95 24.77 5.19 -9.59
C GLU A 95 23.31 5.16 -10.06
N TYR A 96 22.36 5.13 -9.12
CA TYR A 96 20.95 5.25 -9.45
C TYR A 96 20.65 6.61 -10.11
N PHE A 97 21.12 7.72 -9.52
CA PHE A 97 20.90 9.04 -10.10
C PHE A 97 21.57 9.23 -11.47
N SER A 98 22.75 8.63 -11.71
CA SER A 98 23.41 8.67 -13.02
C SER A 98 22.65 7.89 -14.09
N ASN A 99 21.95 6.83 -13.70
CA ASN A 99 21.18 5.99 -14.62
C ASN A 99 19.74 6.48 -14.86
N LEU A 100 19.29 7.53 -14.15
CA LEU A 100 17.96 8.09 -14.32
C LEU A 100 17.87 8.91 -15.61
N GLN A 101 16.94 8.52 -16.49
CA GLN A 101 16.51 9.37 -17.60
C GLN A 101 15.80 10.62 -17.05
N PRO A 102 16.01 11.83 -17.60
CA PRO A 102 15.27 13.01 -17.17
C PRO A 102 13.77 12.78 -17.39
N VAL A 103 12.94 13.06 -16.37
CA VAL A 103 11.49 12.96 -16.54
C VAL A 103 11.07 14.03 -17.56
N GLY A 104 10.41 13.61 -18.64
CA GLY A 104 9.86 14.53 -19.65
C GLY A 104 8.94 15.55 -18.97
N SER A 105 9.19 16.84 -19.17
CA SER A 105 8.57 17.88 -18.35
C SER A 105 7.96 19.03 -19.16
N ALA A 106 6.70 19.33 -18.87
CA ALA A 106 6.04 20.61 -19.15
C ALA A 106 5.98 21.54 -17.91
N SER A 107 6.40 21.09 -16.72
CA SER A 107 6.28 21.84 -15.47
C SER A 107 7.65 22.33 -14.95
N PRO A 108 7.76 23.58 -14.46
CA PRO A 108 9.04 24.13 -14.01
C PRO A 108 9.63 23.37 -12.82
N SER A 109 8.79 22.78 -11.97
CA SER A 109 9.20 22.05 -10.77
C SER A 109 9.89 20.72 -11.12
N VAL A 110 9.39 19.98 -12.10
CA VAL A 110 10.04 18.72 -12.53
C VAL A 110 11.39 19.03 -13.21
N ALA A 111 11.49 20.15 -13.94
CA ALA A 111 12.77 20.61 -14.48
C ALA A 111 13.77 20.92 -13.36
N ARG A 112 13.32 21.62 -12.29
CA ARG A 112 14.14 21.90 -11.10
C ARG A 112 14.59 20.61 -10.40
N LEU A 113 13.71 19.62 -10.25
CA LEU A 113 14.08 18.31 -9.70
C LEU A 113 15.16 17.63 -10.53
N ASN A 114 15.06 17.65 -11.87
CA ASN A 114 16.10 17.10 -12.75
C ASN A 114 17.45 17.83 -12.57
N THR A 115 17.43 19.17 -12.45
CA THR A 115 18.66 19.94 -12.20
C THR A 115 19.29 19.62 -10.85
N LEU A 116 18.49 19.32 -9.82
CA LEU A 116 19.00 18.91 -8.52
C LEU A 116 19.68 17.55 -8.60
N CYS A 117 19.02 16.56 -9.21
CA CYS A 117 19.62 15.24 -9.40
C CYS A 117 20.96 15.34 -10.15
N ALA A 118 21.02 16.15 -11.22
CA ALA A 118 22.27 16.37 -11.97
C ALA A 118 23.36 17.05 -11.13
N ARG A 119 22.99 18.02 -10.29
CA ARG A 119 23.92 18.71 -9.37
C ARG A 119 24.50 17.76 -8.33
N ILE A 120 23.68 16.84 -7.79
CA ILE A 120 24.11 15.82 -6.81
C ILE A 120 25.14 14.87 -7.44
N VAL A 121 24.87 14.43 -8.68
CA VAL A 121 25.79 13.55 -9.41
C VAL A 121 27.10 14.29 -9.69
N ALA A 122 27.05 15.56 -10.08
CA ALA A 122 28.24 16.37 -10.35
C ALA A 122 29.10 16.65 -9.09
N SER A 123 28.47 16.71 -7.92
CA SER A 123 29.15 16.97 -6.65
C SER A 123 29.51 15.70 -5.85
N ASN A 124 29.35 14.51 -6.44
CA ASN A 124 29.57 13.22 -5.77
C ASN A 124 28.80 13.06 -4.44
N GLY A 125 27.63 13.69 -4.32
CA GLY A 125 26.83 13.65 -3.09
C GLY A 125 27.17 14.71 -2.04
N ASP A 126 28.27 15.46 -2.19
CA ASP A 126 28.59 16.59 -1.30
C ASP A 126 27.81 17.82 -1.73
N ILE A 127 26.57 17.96 -1.26
CA ILE A 127 25.79 19.19 -1.38
C ILE A 127 25.57 19.77 0.00
N ALA A 128 25.77 21.09 0.12
CA ALA A 128 25.37 21.82 1.30
C ALA A 128 23.89 21.57 1.59
N THR A 129 23.63 20.87 2.71
CA THR A 129 22.29 20.56 3.22
C THR A 129 21.30 21.73 3.20
N PRO A 130 21.65 23.00 3.55
CA PRO A 130 20.68 24.10 3.53
C PRO A 130 20.12 24.41 2.13
N ASP A 131 20.95 24.35 1.09
CA ASP A 131 20.54 24.66 -0.28
C ASP A 131 19.59 23.58 -0.82
N LEU A 132 19.88 22.32 -0.49
CA LEU A 132 19.04 21.18 -0.84
C LEU A 132 17.67 21.24 -0.16
N HIS A 133 17.62 21.58 1.13
CA HIS A 133 16.36 21.71 1.87
C HIS A 133 15.50 22.87 1.35
N LEU A 134 16.10 24.01 0.99
CA LEU A 134 15.38 25.12 0.37
C LEU A 134 14.76 24.71 -0.97
N ASP A 135 15.55 24.06 -1.82
CA ASP A 135 15.11 23.58 -3.13
C ASP A 135 13.96 22.55 -3.00
N LEU A 136 14.04 21.63 -2.04
CA LEU A 136 12.99 20.65 -1.72
C LEU A 136 11.70 21.30 -1.19
N THR A 137 11.84 22.34 -0.36
CA THR A 137 10.70 23.10 0.17
C THR A 137 9.93 23.81 -0.95
N LEU A 138 10.65 24.37 -1.91
CA LEU A 138 10.07 25.03 -3.08
C LEU A 138 9.38 24.02 -4.00
N LEU A 139 9.99 22.84 -4.22
CA LEU A 139 9.38 21.75 -4.97
C LEU A 139 8.04 21.29 -4.38
N ARG A 140 7.94 21.15 -3.05
CA ARG A 140 6.68 20.79 -2.38
C ARG A 140 5.55 21.77 -2.71
N ARG A 141 5.85 23.07 -2.62
CA ARG A 141 4.87 24.15 -2.83
C ARG A 141 4.30 24.17 -4.25
N GLU A 142 5.10 23.75 -5.23
CA GLU A 142 4.71 23.74 -6.63
C GLU A 142 4.07 22.42 -7.07
N MET A 143 4.50 21.28 -6.51
CA MET A 143 4.02 19.94 -6.89
C MET A 143 2.73 19.52 -6.20
N LEU A 144 2.47 20.02 -4.99
CA LEU A 144 1.24 19.68 -4.28
C LEU A 144 0.13 20.68 -4.63
N PRO A 145 -1.07 20.20 -5.02
CA PRO A 145 -2.20 21.09 -5.23
C PRO A 145 -2.48 21.83 -3.92
N LYS A 146 -2.59 23.17 -4.00
CA LYS A 146 -3.04 23.98 -2.86
C LYS A 146 -4.34 23.36 -2.36
N LYS A 147 -4.43 23.10 -1.05
CA LYS A 147 -5.65 22.60 -0.38
C LYS A 147 -6.84 23.34 -1.00
N PRO A 148 -7.75 22.66 -1.71
CA PRO A 148 -8.86 23.37 -2.33
C PRO A 148 -9.58 24.08 -1.18
N MET A 149 -9.67 25.42 -1.26
CA MET A 149 -10.57 26.14 -0.36
C MET A 149 -11.91 25.42 -0.51
N ARG A 150 -12.44 24.87 0.59
CA ARG A 150 -13.74 24.20 0.60
C ARG A 150 -14.72 25.13 -0.10
N GLN A 151 -14.99 24.88 -1.37
CA GLN A 151 -16.03 25.60 -2.08
C GLN A 151 -17.30 25.17 -1.36
N LYS A 152 -17.91 26.11 -0.62
CA LYS A 152 -19.23 25.91 -0.05
C LYS A 152 -20.11 25.58 -1.24
N GLN A 153 -20.42 24.28 -1.42
CA GLN A 153 -21.35 23.85 -2.43
C GLN A 153 -22.63 24.65 -2.21
N LYS A 154 -23.03 25.42 -3.22
CA LYS A 154 -24.32 26.11 -3.19
C LYS A 154 -25.39 25.03 -2.98
N PRO A 155 -26.37 25.25 -2.09
CA PRO A 155 -27.40 24.26 -1.88
C PRO A 155 -28.20 24.13 -3.17
N ASN A 156 -28.14 22.95 -3.80
CA ASN A 156 -29.07 22.59 -4.86
C ASN A 156 -30.37 22.15 -4.17
N GLU A 157 -31.46 22.85 -4.45
CA GLU A 157 -32.83 22.39 -4.19
C GLU A 157 -33.24 21.34 -5.25
N PRO A 158 -34.28 20.50 -5.06
CA PRO A 158 -34.89 19.97 -3.85
C PRO A 158 -34.52 18.48 -3.61
N ARG A 159 -34.97 17.97 -2.47
CA ARG A 159 -34.58 16.71 -1.80
C ARG A 159 -34.64 15.47 -2.71
N GLN A 160 -33.47 14.96 -3.09
CA GLN A 160 -33.28 13.54 -3.30
C GLN A 160 -33.35 12.84 -1.93
N TYR A 161 -34.04 11.69 -1.87
CA TYR A 161 -34.06 10.82 -0.70
C TYR A 161 -32.63 10.64 -0.18
N LEU A 162 -32.36 11.19 1.01
CA LEU A 162 -31.02 11.10 1.61
C LEU A 162 -30.66 9.63 1.73
N SER A 163 -29.47 9.26 1.25
CA SER A 163 -28.92 7.92 1.49
C SER A 163 -28.96 7.63 2.99
N ASN A 164 -29.21 6.38 3.39
CA ASN A 164 -29.19 5.97 4.80
C ASN A 164 -27.96 6.51 5.55
N LYS A 165 -26.80 6.57 4.89
CA LYS A 165 -25.57 7.15 5.45
C LYS A 165 -25.67 8.65 5.73
N GLN A 166 -26.29 9.42 4.82
CA GLN A 166 -26.51 10.85 4.99
C GLN A 166 -27.58 11.13 6.04
N ARG A 167 -28.64 10.31 6.11
CA ARG A 167 -29.66 10.39 7.15
C ARG A 167 -29.06 10.19 8.54
N ARG A 168 -28.27 9.13 8.72
CA ARG A 168 -27.53 8.86 9.97
C ARG A 168 -26.61 10.02 10.35
N ARG A 169 -25.85 10.59 9.39
CA ARG A 169 -25.00 11.76 9.65
C ARG A 169 -25.79 12.99 10.08
N ALA A 170 -26.95 13.23 9.47
CA ALA A 170 -27.81 14.35 9.83
C ALA A 170 -28.45 14.17 11.21
N GLU A 171 -28.86 12.95 11.57
CA GLU A 171 -29.33 12.59 12.91
C GLU A 171 -28.20 12.80 13.95
N TYR A 172 -27.00 12.28 13.68
CA TYR A 172 -25.82 12.50 14.53
C TYR A 172 -25.52 13.99 14.75
N LEU A 173 -25.52 14.80 13.70
CA LEU A 173 -25.29 16.24 13.80
C LEU A 173 -26.36 16.95 14.63
N LYS A 174 -27.62 16.50 14.60
CA LYS A 174 -28.68 17.07 15.46
C LYS A 174 -28.40 16.78 16.93
N VAL A 175 -28.01 15.54 17.25
CA VAL A 175 -27.64 15.12 18.62
C VAL A 175 -26.39 15.86 19.09
N GLU A 176 -25.35 15.96 18.27
CA GLU A 176 -24.12 16.69 18.59
C GLU A 176 -24.39 18.18 18.86
N ASN A 177 -25.23 18.82 18.04
CA ASN A 177 -25.61 20.22 18.24
C ASN A 177 -26.48 20.42 19.48
N LEU A 178 -27.34 19.45 19.82
CA LEU A 178 -28.10 19.45 21.08
C LEU A 178 -27.15 19.29 22.27
N TRP A 179 -26.22 18.34 22.21
CA TRP A 179 -25.22 18.14 23.26
C TRP A 179 -24.40 19.41 23.55
N ARG A 180 -23.94 20.10 22.50
CA ARG A 180 -23.19 21.36 22.65
C ARG A 180 -24.01 22.50 23.26
N LYS A 181 -25.34 22.52 23.07
CA LYS A 181 -26.24 23.58 23.56
C LYS A 181 -26.84 23.27 24.93
N SER A 182 -27.35 22.05 25.10
CA SER A 182 -28.05 21.57 26.29
C SER A 182 -27.78 20.07 26.50
N PRO A 183 -26.70 19.71 27.24
CA PRO A 183 -26.33 18.32 27.48
C PRO A 183 -27.43 17.52 28.19
N SER A 184 -28.09 18.12 29.19
CA SER A 184 -29.16 17.47 29.95
C SER A 184 -30.35 17.08 29.06
N GLN A 185 -30.86 18.01 28.25
CA GLN A 185 -31.96 17.73 27.33
C GLN A 185 -31.58 16.72 26.23
N CYS A 186 -30.31 16.67 25.85
CA CYS A 186 -29.81 15.67 24.93
C CYS A 186 -29.87 14.27 25.56
N LEU A 187 -29.42 14.14 26.81
CA LEU A 187 -29.51 12.89 27.57
C LEU A 187 -30.96 12.48 27.81
N ASP A 188 -31.82 13.41 28.23
CA ASP A 188 -33.24 13.13 28.45
C ASP A 188 -33.90 12.58 27.19
N ARG A 189 -33.55 13.09 26.01
CA ARG A 189 -34.02 12.53 24.73
C ARG A 189 -33.45 11.16 24.40
N ILE A 190 -32.15 10.95 24.61
CA ILE A 190 -31.50 9.66 24.34
C ILE A 190 -32.11 8.58 25.24
N PHE A 191 -32.27 8.87 26.52
CA PHE A 191 -32.83 7.94 27.48
C PHE A 191 -34.35 7.78 27.31
N ALA A 192 -35.10 8.84 26.99
CA ALA A 192 -36.54 8.73 26.72
C ALA A 192 -36.86 7.87 25.49
N ASP A 193 -36.05 7.94 24.43
CA ASP A 193 -36.24 7.15 23.19
C ASP A 193 -35.81 5.67 23.37
N GLN A 194 -35.00 5.37 24.39
CA GLN A 194 -34.56 4.00 24.73
C GLN A 194 -35.44 3.29 25.77
N LEU A 195 -36.25 4.02 26.54
CA LEU A 195 -37.07 3.43 27.61
C LEU A 195 -38.21 2.54 27.10
N ASP A 196 -38.60 2.66 25.82
CA ASP A 196 -39.71 1.89 25.24
C ASP A 196 -39.28 0.64 24.45
N GLN A 197 -37.97 0.35 24.30
CA GLN A 197 -37.50 -0.76 23.42
C GLN A 197 -36.69 -1.89 24.06
N ASP A 198 -36.21 -1.76 25.29
CA ASP A 198 -35.32 -2.79 25.84
C ASP A 198 -36.03 -3.62 26.93
N GLU A 199 -36.78 -4.64 26.49
CA GLU A 199 -36.95 -5.82 27.33
C GLU A 199 -35.53 -6.39 27.56
N PRO A 200 -35.08 -6.55 28.83
CA PRO A 200 -33.70 -6.92 29.10
C PRO A 200 -33.38 -8.24 28.41
N VAL A 201 -32.35 -8.23 27.55
CA VAL A 201 -31.91 -9.43 26.81
C VAL A 201 -31.71 -10.56 27.82
N PRO A 202 -32.41 -11.71 27.67
CA PRO A 202 -32.34 -12.80 28.63
C PRO A 202 -30.90 -13.24 28.87
N MET A 203 -30.56 -13.46 30.15
CA MET A 203 -29.21 -13.88 30.57
C MET A 203 -28.74 -15.14 29.83
N THR A 204 -29.67 -16.03 29.47
CA THR A 204 -29.46 -17.24 28.68
C THR A 204 -28.88 -16.99 27.28
N THR A 205 -29.12 -15.80 26.71
CA THR A 205 -28.58 -15.39 25.40
C THR A 205 -27.25 -14.65 25.56
N MET A 206 -27.10 -13.91 26.65
CA MET A 206 -25.93 -13.10 26.94
C MET A 206 -24.73 -13.94 27.42
N GLU A 207 -24.98 -14.97 28.22
CA GLU A 207 -23.97 -15.87 28.79
C GLU A 207 -23.10 -16.59 27.73
N PRO A 208 -23.65 -17.24 26.68
CA PRO A 208 -22.83 -17.90 25.67
C PRO A 208 -21.96 -16.93 24.85
N TYR A 209 -22.41 -15.68 24.64
CA TYR A 209 -21.63 -14.65 23.97
C TYR A 209 -20.40 -14.24 24.80
N TRP A 210 -20.59 -13.95 26.09
CA TRP A 210 -19.47 -13.56 26.96
C TRP A 210 -18.56 -14.74 27.30
N CYS A 211 -19.10 -15.94 27.52
CA CYS A 211 -18.29 -17.14 27.68
C CYS A 211 -17.39 -17.38 26.46
N ARG A 212 -17.88 -17.12 25.25
CA ARG A 212 -17.04 -17.18 24.04
C ARG A 212 -15.93 -16.14 24.08
N ILE A 213 -16.24 -14.87 24.33
CA ILE A 213 -15.22 -13.79 24.32
C ILE A 213 -14.18 -13.98 25.43
N MET A 214 -14.60 -14.39 26.62
CA MET A 214 -13.74 -14.53 27.79
C MET A 214 -12.91 -15.82 27.76
N ASN A 215 -13.42 -16.89 27.14
CA ASN A 215 -12.72 -18.18 27.04
C ASN A 215 -12.06 -18.41 25.66
N GLU A 216 -12.29 -17.55 24.67
CA GLU A 216 -11.44 -17.48 23.49
C GLU A 216 -10.04 -17.06 23.97
N THR A 217 -9.14 -18.03 24.07
CA THR A 217 -7.70 -17.74 24.21
C THR A 217 -7.33 -16.77 23.09
N PRO A 218 -6.66 -15.64 23.39
CA PRO A 218 -6.31 -14.68 22.36
C PRO A 218 -5.52 -15.42 21.30
N GLY A 219 -6.10 -15.54 20.12
CA GLY A 219 -5.47 -16.19 18.99
C GLY A 219 -4.31 -15.33 18.53
N SER A 220 -3.18 -15.38 19.22
CA SER A 220 -1.89 -14.80 18.81
C SER A 220 -1.99 -13.40 18.17
N ASP A 221 -2.88 -12.53 18.64
CA ASP A 221 -3.22 -11.31 17.90
C ASP A 221 -2.26 -10.13 18.16
N LEU A 222 -1.10 -10.41 18.75
CA LEU A 222 -0.02 -9.45 18.98
C LEU A 222 1.36 -9.99 18.60
N ALA A 223 1.45 -11.22 18.07
CA ALA A 223 2.59 -11.57 17.24
C ALA A 223 2.43 -10.76 15.96
N VAL A 224 2.95 -9.54 16.04
CA VAL A 224 3.09 -8.58 14.98
C VAL A 224 3.22 -9.34 13.68
N ARG A 225 2.33 -9.08 12.73
CA ARG A 225 2.52 -9.44 11.33
C ARG A 225 3.73 -8.67 10.77
N LEU A 226 4.88 -8.73 11.44
CA LEU A 226 6.18 -8.77 10.81
C LEU A 226 6.19 -10.10 10.05
N SER A 227 5.38 -10.14 8.99
CA SER A 227 5.65 -11.04 7.87
C SER A 227 7.13 -10.84 7.61
N ALA A 228 7.94 -11.89 7.81
CA ALA A 228 9.39 -11.83 7.75
C ALA A 228 9.78 -11.05 6.48
N THR A 229 10.04 -9.76 6.63
CA THR A 229 10.32 -8.91 5.48
C THR A 229 11.68 -9.36 5.02
N LYS A 230 11.72 -9.97 3.83
CA LYS A 230 12.94 -10.26 3.05
C LYS A 230 13.95 -9.17 3.38
N GLN A 231 15.13 -9.55 3.90
CA GLN A 231 16.21 -8.64 4.32
C GLN A 231 16.22 -7.36 3.46
N CYS A 232 15.56 -6.31 3.95
CA CYS A 232 15.45 -5.07 3.20
C CYS A 232 16.80 -4.41 3.31
N LYS A 233 17.50 -4.28 2.19
CA LYS A 233 18.76 -3.56 2.15
C LYS A 233 18.42 -2.07 2.27
N ILE A 234 18.36 -1.57 3.51
CA ILE A 234 17.88 -0.22 3.91
C ILE A 234 18.56 0.90 3.10
N TRP A 235 19.80 0.69 2.67
CA TRP A 235 20.60 1.67 1.94
C TRP A 235 20.53 1.54 0.41
N HIS A 236 19.60 0.74 -0.13
CA HIS A 236 19.41 0.66 -1.57
C HIS A 236 18.51 1.79 -2.07
N PRO A 237 18.71 2.25 -3.32
CA PRO A 237 17.86 3.27 -3.93
C PRO A 237 16.40 2.82 -3.97
N ILE A 238 15.52 3.70 -3.50
CA ILE A 238 14.06 3.49 -3.54
C ILE A 238 13.62 3.53 -4.99
N THR A 239 12.98 2.45 -5.44
CA THR A 239 12.54 2.33 -6.84
C THR A 239 11.09 2.82 -7.03
N PRO A 240 10.69 3.27 -8.23
CA PRO A 240 9.30 3.61 -8.51
C PRO A 240 8.33 2.44 -8.27
N LYS A 241 8.79 1.20 -8.47
CA LYS A 241 8.02 -0.02 -8.21
C LYS A 241 7.71 -0.19 -6.72
N GLU A 242 8.69 0.11 -5.87
CA GLU A 242 8.55 0.07 -4.41
C GLU A 242 7.52 1.10 -3.93
N ILE A 243 7.53 2.30 -4.50
CA ILE A 243 6.54 3.34 -4.20
C ILE A 243 5.14 2.89 -4.59
N LEU A 244 4.97 2.27 -5.77
CA LEU A 244 3.68 1.74 -6.20
C LEU A 244 3.15 0.66 -5.25
N SER A 245 4.05 -0.18 -4.71
CA SER A 245 3.69 -1.21 -3.72
C SER A 245 3.36 -0.65 -2.35
N ALA A 246 3.95 0.49 -1.99
CA ALA A 246 3.75 1.17 -0.71
C ALA A 246 2.53 2.10 -0.67
N LEU A 247 1.88 2.36 -1.82
CA LEU A 247 0.73 3.25 -1.90
C LEU A 247 -0.47 2.72 -1.07
N PRO A 248 -1.12 3.57 -0.25
CA PRO A 248 -2.29 3.17 0.51
C PRO A 248 -3.48 2.83 -0.41
N PRO A 249 -4.46 2.04 0.08
CA PRO A 249 -5.67 1.75 -0.66
C PRO A 249 -6.48 3.03 -0.93
N ASN A 250 -7.21 3.07 -2.06
CA ASN A 250 -7.93 4.27 -2.55
C ASN A 250 -8.92 4.86 -1.54
N ASN A 251 -9.44 4.06 -0.61
CA ASN A 251 -10.45 4.47 0.36
C ASN A 251 -9.84 4.92 1.71
N SER A 252 -8.52 5.07 1.78
CA SER A 252 -7.87 5.58 2.99
C SER A 252 -8.27 7.02 3.24
N ALA A 253 -8.41 7.37 4.52
CA ALA A 253 -8.66 8.75 4.92
C ALA A 253 -7.47 9.63 4.51
N PRO A 254 -7.71 10.90 4.11
CA PRO A 254 -6.62 11.85 3.90
C PRO A 254 -5.93 12.15 5.23
N ASP A 255 -4.62 12.30 5.16
CA ASP A 255 -3.77 12.65 6.29
C ASP A 255 -4.01 14.11 6.74
N PRO A 256 -3.49 14.56 7.90
CA PRO A 256 -3.65 15.93 8.39
C PRO A 256 -3.14 17.00 7.42
N ASP A 257 -2.28 16.63 6.46
CA ASP A 257 -1.84 17.48 5.36
C ASP A 257 -2.95 17.81 4.33
N GLY A 258 -4.07 17.08 4.37
CA GLY A 258 -5.20 17.22 3.46
C GLY A 258 -4.94 16.66 2.06
N LEU A 259 -3.87 15.89 1.86
CA LEU A 259 -3.61 15.19 0.61
C LEU A 259 -4.42 13.89 0.59
N SER A 260 -5.08 13.65 -0.55
CA SER A 260 -5.81 12.41 -0.78
C SER A 260 -4.93 11.37 -1.48
N VAL A 261 -5.30 10.10 -1.36
CA VAL A 261 -4.66 9.02 -2.14
C VAL A 261 -4.80 9.27 -3.65
N ALA A 262 -5.91 9.88 -4.08
CA ALA A 262 -6.12 10.24 -5.48
C ALA A 262 -5.11 11.28 -5.98
N THR A 263 -4.81 12.30 -5.16
CA THR A 263 -3.78 13.29 -5.48
C THR A 263 -2.38 12.67 -5.51
N LEU A 264 -2.07 11.78 -4.56
CA LEU A 264 -0.79 11.07 -4.55
C LEU A 264 -0.61 10.19 -5.80
N ARG A 265 -1.67 9.50 -6.24
CA ARG A 265 -1.67 8.65 -7.45
C ARG A 265 -1.64 9.45 -8.76
N SER A 266 -1.99 10.73 -8.73
CA SER A 266 -1.90 11.60 -9.91
C SER A 266 -0.47 12.01 -10.24
N ILE A 267 0.43 11.93 -9.25
CA ILE A 267 1.85 12.23 -9.41
C ILE A 267 2.55 10.98 -9.96
N SER A 268 3.39 11.15 -10.99
CA SER A 268 4.20 10.05 -11.52
C SER A 268 5.08 9.46 -10.41
N PRO A 269 5.16 8.12 -10.26
CA PRO A 269 5.94 7.47 -9.20
C PRO A 269 7.45 7.73 -9.29
N GLU A 270 7.94 8.23 -10.42
CA GLU A 270 9.34 8.64 -10.60
C GLU A 270 9.72 9.92 -9.83
N ILE A 271 8.74 10.79 -9.57
CA ILE A 271 8.94 12.04 -8.82
C ILE A 271 9.19 11.74 -7.33
N PRO A 272 8.32 11.02 -6.61
CA PRO A 272 8.56 10.70 -5.21
C PRO A 272 9.77 9.77 -5.04
N SER A 273 10.14 8.92 -6.00
CA SER A 273 11.37 8.10 -5.87
C SER A 273 12.62 8.95 -5.83
N ARG A 274 12.71 9.96 -6.70
CA ARG A 274 13.80 10.92 -6.69
C ARG A 274 13.84 11.69 -5.38
N ILE A 275 12.70 12.25 -4.94
CA ILE A 275 12.62 13.04 -3.70
C ILE A 275 13.05 12.22 -2.48
N MET A 276 12.57 10.98 -2.34
CA MET A 276 12.94 10.14 -1.21
C MET A 276 14.43 9.75 -1.24
N ASN A 277 14.97 9.43 -2.41
CA ASN A 277 16.40 9.15 -2.56
C ASN A 277 17.27 10.41 -2.31
N LEU A 278 16.75 11.61 -2.60
CA LEU A 278 17.42 12.87 -2.24
C LEU A 278 17.47 13.05 -0.71
N PHE A 279 16.41 12.71 0.02
CA PHE A 279 16.43 12.72 1.49
C PHE A 279 17.43 11.70 2.05
N MET A 280 17.56 10.53 1.41
CA MET A 280 18.54 9.53 1.82
C MET A 280 19.98 10.03 1.64
N ILE A 281 20.28 10.77 0.56
CA ILE A 281 21.60 11.39 0.36
C ILE A 281 21.84 12.54 1.35
N ALA A 282 20.81 13.34 1.63
CA ALA A 282 20.92 14.46 2.56
C ALA A 282 21.13 14.03 4.02
N GLU A 283 20.84 12.76 4.34
CA GLU A 283 20.72 12.19 5.69
C GLU A 283 19.80 13.01 6.61
N ASP A 284 19.01 13.90 6.04
CA ASP A 284 18.15 14.82 6.76
C ASP A 284 16.88 15.14 5.96
N VAL A 285 15.83 15.46 6.71
CA VAL A 285 14.52 15.81 6.18
C VAL A 285 14.34 17.34 6.29
N PRO A 286 13.72 18.01 5.31
CA PRO A 286 13.44 19.44 5.41
C PRO A 286 12.81 19.87 6.74
N ALA A 287 13.24 21.01 7.28
CA ALA A 287 12.84 21.50 8.59
C ALA A 287 11.31 21.56 8.78
N TYR A 288 10.56 21.92 7.73
CA TYR A 288 9.10 21.98 7.77
C TYR A 288 8.40 20.64 8.03
N LEU A 289 9.08 19.50 7.85
CA LEU A 289 8.57 18.16 8.20
C LEU A 289 8.92 17.76 9.63
N LYS A 290 9.86 18.47 10.27
CA LYS A 290 10.24 18.24 11.68
C LYS A 290 9.35 19.00 12.65
N GLU A 291 8.76 20.11 12.20
CA GLU A 291 7.94 21.04 13.02
C GLU A 291 6.46 20.61 13.18
N SER A 292 6.11 19.36 12.91
CA SER A 292 4.74 18.83 12.98
C SER A 292 4.36 18.28 14.36
#